data_AF-A0A7R9SST6-F1
#
_entry.id   AF-A0A7R9SST6-F1
#
_cell.length_a   1.000
_cell.length_b   1.000
_cell.length_c   1.000
_cell.angle_alpha   90.00
_cell.angle_beta   90.00
_cell.angle_gamma   90.00
#
_symmetry.space_group_name_H-M   'P 1'
#
loop_
_entity.id
_entity.type
_entity.pdbx_description
1 polymer ?
#
loop_
_entity_poly.entity_id
_entity_poly.type
_entity_poly.pdbx_seq_one_letter_code
_entity_poly.pdbx_strand_id
1 'polypeptide(L)'
;IMCNCILGISVAIAVISSTLQCLGQFAWSVLSIMGYMCHLRLAVPKGDNDLIYNVTFTFYKTYLYDPESCVDAGHINYASYLRPHVHNVEELTPPYQVFGWVLSLLALNTLWMLTTLLLLIAICSVKRKLMVPWLIVTFLVSLFDLAAGVTFGFDVFKAYEMFEQGYLPEDTILPAALLTGLFFRGGLFWLTNLILNMFILRAYRQAPTDSSPMKEYRSVATS
;
A
#
# COMPACT_ATOMS: atom_id res chain seq x y z
N ILE A 1 -34.14 14.74 -0.68
CA ILE A 1 -33.81 13.94 -1.88
C ILE A 1 -32.35 14.15 -2.31
N MET A 2 -31.86 15.37 -2.54
CA MET A 2 -30.46 15.63 -2.92
C MET A 2 -29.39 15.06 -1.97
N CYS A 3 -29.62 15.08 -0.65
CA CYS A 3 -28.65 14.58 0.33
C CYS A 3 -28.38 13.06 0.20
N ASN A 4 -29.39 12.27 -0.19
CA ASN A 4 -29.24 10.81 -0.34
C ASN A 4 -28.46 10.41 -1.61
N CYS A 5 -28.55 11.20 -2.69
CA CYS A 5 -27.80 10.93 -3.92
C CYS A 5 -26.30 11.20 -3.75
N ILE A 6 -25.94 12.31 -3.10
CA ILE A 6 -24.52 12.65 -2.82
C ILE A 6 -23.90 11.58 -1.92
N LEU A 7 -24.67 11.06 -0.96
CA LEU A 7 -24.24 9.98 -0.09
C LEU A 7 -23.91 8.72 -0.87
N GLY A 8 -24.85 8.25 -1.70
CA GLY A 8 -24.68 7.04 -2.52
C GLY A 8 -23.47 7.13 -3.44
N ILE A 9 -23.28 8.28 -4.10
CA ILE A 9 -22.11 8.53 -4.97
C ILE A 9 -20.81 8.46 -4.17
N SER A 10 -20.75 9.09 -3.00
CA SER A 10 -19.54 9.11 -2.16
C SER A 10 -19.15 7.71 -1.72
N VAL A 11 -20.12 6.87 -1.34
CA VAL A 11 -19.83 5.49 -0.94
C VAL A 11 -19.44 4.63 -2.14
N ALA A 12 -20.08 4.82 -3.31
CA ALA A 12 -19.68 4.12 -4.53
C ALA A 12 -18.23 4.46 -4.94
N ILE A 13 -17.84 5.74 -4.87
CA ILE A 13 -16.45 6.17 -5.11
C ILE A 13 -15.52 5.52 -4.07
N ALA A 14 -15.91 5.47 -2.79
CA ALA A 14 -15.10 4.83 -1.76
C ALA A 14 -14.87 3.34 -2.05
N VAL A 15 -15.91 2.62 -2.46
CA VAL A 15 -15.81 1.19 -2.82
C VAL A 15 -14.91 0.98 -4.03
N ILE A 16 -15.11 1.73 -5.11
CA ILE A 16 -14.30 1.60 -6.34
C ILE A 16 -12.83 1.94 -6.06
N SER A 17 -12.59 3.06 -5.39
CA SER A 17 -11.23 3.50 -5.04
C SER A 17 -10.53 2.51 -4.13
N SER A 18 -11.19 2.03 -3.07
CA SER A 18 -10.61 1.04 -2.15
C SER A 18 -10.30 -0.27 -2.88
N THR A 19 -11.17 -0.70 -3.78
CA THR A 19 -10.97 -1.93 -4.57
C THR A 19 -9.76 -1.82 -5.50
N LEU A 20 -9.64 -0.72 -6.25
CA LEU A 20 -8.51 -0.50 -7.15
C LEU A 20 -7.18 -0.43 -6.38
N GLN A 21 -7.18 0.29 -5.25
CA GLN A 21 -6.00 0.38 -4.38
C GLN A 21 -5.62 -0.98 -3.77
N CYS A 22 -6.60 -1.76 -3.30
CA CYS A 22 -6.36 -3.12 -2.79
C CYS A 22 -5.72 -4.02 -3.86
N LEU A 23 -6.24 -3.99 -5.10
CA LEU A 23 -5.71 -4.82 -6.19
C LEU A 23 -4.27 -4.43 -6.55
N GLY A 24 -3.98 -3.14 -6.70
CA GLY A 24 -2.63 -2.65 -6.98
C GLY A 24 -1.65 -3.06 -5.87
N GLN A 25 -2.05 -2.91 -4.61
CA GLN A 25 -1.21 -3.26 -3.47
C GLN A 25 -1.06 -4.77 -3.26
N PHE A 26 -2.08 -5.55 -3.61
CA PHE A 26 -1.99 -7.01 -3.60
C PHE A 26 -0.98 -7.49 -4.64
N ALA A 27 -1.06 -6.98 -5.87
CA ALA A 27 -0.09 -7.30 -6.93
C ALA A 27 1.33 -6.91 -6.50
N TRP A 28 1.51 -5.71 -5.95
CA TRP A 28 2.78 -5.25 -5.39
C TRP A 28 3.33 -6.18 -4.30
N SER A 29 2.48 -6.57 -3.34
CA SER A 29 2.87 -7.43 -2.22
C SER A 29 3.30 -8.82 -2.69
N VAL A 30 2.55 -9.41 -3.64
CA VAL A 30 2.89 -10.70 -4.23
C VAL A 30 4.22 -10.62 -4.99
N LEU A 31 4.42 -9.60 -5.82
CA LEU A 31 5.69 -9.40 -6.54
C LEU A 31 6.87 -9.22 -5.57
N SER A 32 6.69 -8.46 -4.49
CA SER A 32 7.71 -8.24 -3.48
C SER A 32 8.07 -9.52 -2.73
N ILE A 33 7.07 -10.34 -2.37
CA ILE A 33 7.27 -11.66 -1.74
C ILE A 33 8.01 -12.60 -2.71
N MET A 34 7.59 -12.66 -3.97
CA MET A 34 8.29 -13.44 -5.00
C MET A 34 9.73 -12.96 -5.18
N GLY A 35 9.96 -11.65 -5.06
CA GLY A 35 11.30 -11.07 -5.10
C GLY A 35 12.19 -11.52 -3.95
N TYR A 36 11.66 -11.43 -2.72
CA TYR A 36 12.33 -11.86 -1.49
C TYR A 36 12.64 -13.34 -1.46
N MET A 37 11.73 -14.17 -1.97
CA MET A 37 11.92 -15.62 -2.09
C MET A 37 12.78 -16.01 -3.32
N CYS A 38 13.43 -15.05 -3.98
CA CYS A 38 14.27 -15.28 -5.16
C CYS A 38 13.59 -16.00 -6.34
N HIS A 39 12.27 -15.87 -6.47
CA HIS A 39 11.52 -16.37 -7.62
C HIS A 39 11.55 -15.42 -8.82
N LEU A 40 11.92 -14.14 -8.62
CA LEU A 40 12.12 -13.18 -9.70
C LEU A 40 13.57 -13.22 -10.20
N ARG A 41 13.77 -13.67 -11.43
CA ARG A 41 15.07 -13.62 -12.11
C ARG A 41 15.18 -12.32 -12.91
N LEU A 42 15.88 -11.33 -12.36
CA LEU A 42 16.24 -10.13 -13.12
C LEU A 42 17.51 -10.40 -13.94
N ALA A 43 17.44 -10.13 -15.24
CA ALA A 43 18.62 -10.19 -16.10
C ALA A 43 19.65 -9.14 -15.64
N VAL A 44 20.92 -9.53 -15.55
CA VAL A 44 22.01 -8.58 -15.26
C VAL A 44 22.12 -7.59 -16.43
N PRO A 45 22.16 -6.27 -16.17
CA PRO A 45 22.36 -5.29 -17.24
C PRO A 45 23.66 -5.60 -18.00
N LYS A 46 23.58 -5.67 -19.32
CA LYS A 46 24.74 -5.92 -20.21
C LYS A 46 25.42 -4.64 -20.70
N GLY A 47 25.01 -3.47 -20.23
CA GLY A 47 25.60 -2.17 -20.57
C GLY A 47 24.97 -1.02 -19.78
N ASP A 48 25.66 0.13 -19.76
CA ASP A 48 25.36 1.29 -18.89
C ASP A 48 24.16 2.15 -19.32
N ASN A 49 23.53 1.87 -20.47
CA ASN A 49 22.63 2.85 -21.10
C ASN A 49 21.14 2.75 -20.72
N ASP A 50 20.74 1.83 -19.81
CA ASP A 50 19.32 1.68 -19.45
C ASP A 50 19.06 2.02 -17.97
N LEU A 51 18.76 3.30 -17.73
CA LEU A 51 18.43 3.86 -16.41
C LEU A 51 17.31 3.08 -15.72
N ILE A 52 16.28 2.65 -16.45
CA ILE A 52 15.13 1.95 -15.86
C ILE A 52 15.56 0.58 -15.33
N TYR A 53 16.40 -0.13 -16.08
CA TYR A 53 16.95 -1.42 -15.63
C TYR A 53 17.89 -1.25 -14.44
N ASN A 54 18.78 -0.25 -14.45
CA ASN A 54 19.68 0.02 -13.34
C ASN A 54 18.91 0.36 -12.06
N VAL A 55 17.89 1.22 -12.15
CA VAL A 55 17.02 1.59 -11.01
C VAL A 55 16.25 0.38 -10.49
N THR A 56 15.63 -0.41 -11.39
CA THR A 56 14.86 -1.60 -11.00
C THR A 56 15.74 -2.67 -10.36
N PHE A 57 16.94 -2.86 -10.91
CA PHE A 57 17.92 -3.82 -10.39
C PHE A 57 18.45 -3.40 -9.02
N THR A 58 18.83 -2.12 -8.85
CA THR A 58 19.25 -1.55 -7.57
C THR A 58 18.13 -1.65 -6.54
N PHE A 59 16.90 -1.30 -6.92
CA PHE A 59 15.73 -1.42 -6.05
C PHE A 59 15.53 -2.86 -5.56
N TYR A 60 15.52 -3.83 -6.48
CA TYR A 60 15.35 -5.23 -6.15
C TYR A 60 16.41 -5.70 -5.17
N LYS A 61 17.67 -5.34 -5.45
CA LYS A 61 18.79 -5.80 -4.64
C LYS A 61 18.80 -5.18 -3.24
N THR A 62 18.51 -3.89 -3.13
CA THR A 62 18.58 -3.16 -1.86
C THR A 62 17.45 -3.56 -0.91
N TYR A 63 16.23 -3.76 -1.43
CA TYR A 63 15.04 -3.89 -0.60
C TYR A 63 14.30 -5.23 -0.71
N LEU A 64 14.49 -5.98 -1.80
CA LEU A 64 13.76 -7.21 -2.06
C LEU A 64 14.65 -8.46 -2.12
N TYR A 65 15.96 -8.35 -2.02
CA TYR A 65 16.86 -9.50 -2.12
C TYR A 65 17.60 -9.72 -0.81
N ASP A 66 17.50 -10.93 -0.28
CA ASP A 66 18.23 -11.36 0.91
C ASP A 66 19.01 -12.64 0.59
N PRO A 67 20.35 -12.60 0.55
CA PRO A 67 21.16 -13.75 0.15
C PRO A 67 21.01 -14.94 1.10
N GLU A 68 20.71 -14.72 2.38
CA GLU A 68 20.51 -15.81 3.35
C GLU A 68 19.19 -16.55 3.12
N SER A 69 18.18 -15.84 2.63
CA SER A 69 16.87 -16.38 2.31
C SER A 69 16.84 -17.17 0.98
N CYS A 70 17.86 -17.01 0.13
CA CYS A 70 17.90 -17.57 -1.21
C CYS A 70 18.76 -18.84 -1.31
N VAL A 71 18.28 -19.93 -0.70
CA VAL A 71 18.98 -21.21 -0.53
C VAL A 71 19.38 -21.90 -1.85
N ASP A 72 18.69 -21.63 -2.97
CA ASP A 72 18.89 -22.27 -4.27
C ASP A 72 19.44 -21.35 -5.38
N ALA A 73 19.82 -20.11 -5.07
CA ALA A 73 20.43 -19.20 -6.06
C ALA A 73 21.91 -19.53 -6.32
N GLY A 74 22.19 -20.81 -6.59
CA GLY A 74 23.48 -21.28 -7.08
C GLY A 74 23.87 -20.57 -8.37
N HIS A 75 25.13 -20.16 -8.44
CA HIS A 75 25.90 -19.79 -9.64
C HIS A 75 25.90 -18.37 -10.20
N ILE A 76 25.15 -17.40 -9.70
CA ILE A 76 25.39 -16.00 -10.10
C ILE A 76 26.05 -15.27 -8.95
N ASN A 77 27.35 -15.01 -9.09
CA ASN A 77 28.18 -14.35 -8.11
C ASN A 77 27.89 -12.85 -8.06
N TYR A 78 26.62 -12.47 -7.86
CA TYR A 78 26.16 -11.09 -7.69
C TYR A 78 26.95 -10.40 -6.58
N ALA A 79 27.33 -11.14 -5.54
CA ALA A 79 28.19 -10.65 -4.45
C ALA A 79 29.53 -10.08 -4.95
N SER A 80 30.15 -10.69 -5.97
CA SER A 80 31.44 -10.23 -6.53
C SER A 80 31.32 -9.02 -7.46
N TYR A 81 30.21 -8.87 -8.20
CA TYR A 81 30.03 -7.73 -9.11
C TYR A 81 29.69 -6.43 -8.35
N LEU A 82 29.17 -6.56 -7.12
CA LEU A 82 28.54 -5.47 -6.40
C LEU A 82 29.29 -5.00 -5.15
N ARG A 83 30.32 -5.74 -4.71
CA ARG A 83 31.15 -5.36 -3.55
C ARG A 83 31.77 -3.95 -3.63
N PRO A 84 32.18 -3.42 -4.80
CA PRO A 84 32.82 -2.10 -4.83
C PRO A 84 31.85 -0.90 -4.85
N HIS A 85 30.53 -1.10 -5.03
CA HIS A 85 29.57 0.02 -5.20
C HIS A 85 28.64 0.25 -4.00
N VAL A 86 28.77 -0.56 -2.95
CA VAL A 86 27.79 -0.64 -1.86
C VAL A 86 28.48 -0.85 -0.50
N HIS A 87 29.57 -0.13 -0.26
CA HIS A 87 30.07 0.04 1.10
C HIS A 87 29.19 1.11 1.77
N ASN A 88 28.46 0.76 2.84
CA ASN A 88 27.61 1.63 3.69
C ASN A 88 26.07 1.51 3.55
N VAL A 89 25.52 0.50 2.86
CA VAL A 89 24.04 0.29 2.82
C VAL A 89 23.45 -0.29 4.11
N GLU A 90 24.28 -0.58 5.12
CA GLU A 90 23.82 -1.07 6.44
C GLU A 90 22.92 -0.06 7.19
N GLU A 91 22.90 1.22 6.80
CA GLU A 91 22.02 2.22 7.44
C GLU A 91 20.61 2.32 6.82
N LEU A 92 20.37 1.69 5.66
CA LEU A 92 19.05 1.63 5.02
C LEU A 92 18.21 0.50 5.63
N THR A 93 16.88 0.56 5.45
CA THR A 93 15.99 -0.50 5.96
C THR A 93 16.36 -1.84 5.33
N PRO A 94 16.72 -2.86 6.14
CA PRO A 94 17.19 -4.13 5.61
C PRO A 94 16.04 -4.94 4.99
N PRO A 95 16.32 -5.81 4.00
CA PRO A 95 15.31 -6.56 3.25
C PRO A 95 14.31 -7.34 4.12
N TYR A 96 14.77 -7.97 5.21
CA TYR A 96 13.90 -8.73 6.11
C TYR A 96 12.83 -7.85 6.80
N GLN A 97 13.16 -6.59 7.11
CA GLN A 97 12.19 -5.63 7.66
C GLN A 97 11.19 -5.23 6.58
N VAL A 98 11.65 -4.93 5.36
CA VAL A 98 10.78 -4.62 4.21
C VAL A 98 9.81 -5.78 3.97
N PHE A 99 10.30 -7.02 4.02
CA PHE A 99 9.46 -8.22 3.90
C PHE A 99 8.38 -8.29 4.99
N GLY A 100 8.72 -7.99 6.24
CA GLY A 100 7.75 -7.88 7.34
C GLY A 100 6.68 -6.81 7.10
N TRP A 101 7.06 -5.65 6.55
CA TRP A 101 6.14 -4.61 6.12
C TRP A 101 5.21 -5.09 5.01
N VAL A 102 5.74 -5.79 4.00
CA VAL A 102 4.95 -6.37 2.89
C VAL A 102 3.92 -7.37 3.40
N LEU A 103 4.29 -8.27 4.31
CA LEU A 103 3.35 -9.26 4.88
C LEU A 103 2.23 -8.59 5.68
N SER A 104 2.59 -7.59 6.49
CA SER A 104 1.61 -6.81 7.26
C SER A 104 0.66 -6.06 6.34
N LEU A 105 1.18 -5.47 5.27
CA LEU A 105 0.40 -4.78 4.24
C LEU A 105 -0.54 -5.74 3.51
N LEU A 106 -0.09 -6.95 3.17
CA LEU A 106 -0.91 -7.99 2.55
C LEU A 106 -2.09 -8.41 3.45
N ALA A 107 -1.83 -8.62 4.74
CA ALA A 107 -2.86 -8.94 5.72
C ALA A 107 -3.88 -7.80 5.87
N LEU A 108 -3.41 -6.55 6.00
CA LEU A 108 -4.27 -5.37 6.08
C LEU A 108 -5.10 -5.16 4.82
N ASN A 109 -4.53 -5.34 3.63
CA ASN A 109 -5.27 -5.21 2.36
C ASN A 109 -6.33 -6.31 2.21
N THR A 110 -6.07 -7.52 2.69
CA THR A 110 -7.06 -8.60 2.69
C THR A 110 -8.26 -8.23 3.58
N LEU A 111 -8.00 -7.73 4.80
CA LEU A 111 -9.04 -7.22 5.70
C LEU A 111 -9.78 -6.01 5.11
N TRP A 112 -9.06 -5.12 4.44
CA TRP A 112 -9.63 -3.93 3.82
C TRP A 112 -10.53 -4.28 2.64
N MET A 113 -10.16 -5.28 1.83
CA MET A 113 -11.00 -5.81 0.76
C MET A 113 -12.29 -6.43 1.31
N LEU A 114 -12.20 -7.26 2.36
CA LEU A 114 -13.36 -7.85 3.02
C LEU A 114 -14.31 -6.79 3.57
N THR A 115 -13.78 -5.78 4.26
CA THR A 115 -14.59 -4.68 4.79
C THR A 115 -15.14 -3.76 3.70
N THR A 116 -14.49 -3.65 2.55
CA THR A 116 -15.00 -2.93 1.36
C THR A 116 -16.23 -3.64 0.77
N LEU A 117 -16.22 -4.98 0.73
CA LEU A 117 -17.41 -5.76 0.35
C LEU A 117 -18.55 -5.57 1.36
N LEU A 118 -18.25 -5.53 2.67
CA LEU A 118 -19.26 -5.22 3.70
C LEU A 118 -19.84 -3.81 3.53
N LEU A 119 -19.02 -2.83 3.17
CA LEU A 119 -19.48 -1.47 2.88
C LEU A 119 -20.45 -1.46 1.70
N LEU A 120 -20.16 -2.22 0.63
CA LEU A 120 -21.07 -2.37 -0.51
C LEU A 120 -22.42 -2.97 -0.08
N ILE A 121 -22.40 -4.03 0.74
CA ILE A 121 -23.63 -4.63 1.29
C ILE A 121 -24.38 -3.63 2.19
N ALA A 122 -23.66 -2.81 2.96
CA ALA A 122 -24.24 -1.79 3.82
C ALA A 122 -25.08 -0.79 3.03
N ILE A 123 -24.63 -0.39 1.84
CA ILE A 123 -25.36 0.50 0.93
C ILE A 123 -26.63 -0.18 0.42
N CYS A 124 -26.50 -1.41 -0.10
CA CYS A 124 -27.63 -2.12 -0.70
C CYS A 124 -28.72 -2.49 0.32
N SER A 125 -28.33 -2.75 1.58
CA SER A 125 -29.24 -3.17 2.65
C SER A 125 -29.64 -2.04 3.61
N VAL A 126 -29.10 -0.83 3.43
CA VAL A 126 -29.29 0.34 4.31
C VAL A 126 -28.91 0.06 5.78
N LYS A 127 -27.96 -0.85 6.01
CA LYS A 127 -27.52 -1.26 7.35
C LYS A 127 -26.30 -0.46 7.81
N ARG A 128 -26.54 0.63 8.54
CA ARG A 128 -25.51 1.55 9.07
C ARG A 128 -24.38 0.84 9.83
N LYS A 129 -24.68 -0.19 10.62
CA LYS A 129 -23.69 -0.91 11.44
C LYS A 129 -22.59 -1.58 10.62
N LEU A 130 -22.89 -1.96 9.37
CA LEU A 130 -21.93 -2.60 8.48
C LEU A 130 -20.88 -1.64 7.90
N MET A 131 -21.06 -0.32 8.07
CA MET A 131 -20.07 0.69 7.65
C MET A 131 -18.92 0.84 8.64
N VAL A 132 -19.13 0.48 9.93
CA VAL A 132 -18.16 0.68 11.01
C VAL A 132 -16.86 -0.13 10.80
N PRO A 133 -16.91 -1.43 10.44
CA PRO A 133 -15.69 -2.19 10.19
C PRO A 133 -14.80 -1.55 9.11
N TRP A 134 -15.39 -1.05 8.02
CA TRP A 134 -14.64 -0.38 6.97
C TRP A 134 -13.98 0.92 7.44
N LEU A 135 -14.68 1.73 8.24
CA LEU A 135 -14.10 2.96 8.82
C LEU A 135 -12.88 2.65 9.69
N ILE A 136 -12.98 1.63 10.55
CA ILE A 136 -11.89 1.20 11.44
C ILE A 136 -10.71 0.68 10.61
N VAL A 137 -10.94 -0.25 9.68
CA VAL A 137 -9.86 -0.84 8.89
C VAL A 137 -9.21 0.20 7.98
N THR A 138 -9.98 1.08 7.34
CA THR A 138 -9.43 2.18 6.53
C THR A 138 -8.55 3.10 7.37
N PHE A 139 -8.96 3.41 8.61
CA PHE A 139 -8.15 4.22 9.51
C PHE A 139 -6.83 3.51 9.90
N LEU A 140 -6.88 2.21 10.21
CA LEU A 140 -5.68 1.41 10.50
C LEU A 140 -4.73 1.35 9.29
N VAL A 141 -5.27 1.17 8.08
CA VAL A 141 -4.50 1.21 6.83
C VAL A 141 -3.84 2.58 6.66
N SER A 142 -4.57 3.68 6.88
CA SER A 142 -3.99 5.03 6.79
C SER A 142 -2.90 5.28 7.82
N LEU A 143 -3.02 4.75 9.04
CA LEU A 143 -1.95 4.85 10.05
C LEU A 143 -0.72 4.03 9.66
N PHE A 144 -0.93 2.82 9.14
CA PHE A 144 0.13 1.95 8.68
C PHE A 144 0.89 2.57 7.49
N ASP A 145 0.16 3.09 6.49
CA ASP A 145 0.74 3.80 5.36
C ASP A 145 1.57 4.99 5.82
N LEU A 146 1.06 5.79 6.79
CA LEU A 146 1.81 6.92 7.35
C LEU A 146 3.11 6.47 8.04
N ALA A 147 3.04 5.41 8.85
CA ALA A 147 4.22 4.87 9.52
C ALA A 147 5.26 4.36 8.52
N ALA A 148 4.82 3.65 7.48
CA ALA A 148 5.66 3.18 6.40
C ALA A 148 6.28 4.36 5.62
N GLY A 149 5.47 5.37 5.27
CA GLY A 149 5.93 6.58 4.58
C GLY A 149 6.96 7.38 5.36
N VAL A 150 6.82 7.49 6.68
CA VAL A 150 7.84 8.12 7.55
C VAL A 150 9.10 7.27 7.59
N THR A 151 8.98 5.96 7.78
CA THR A 151 10.12 5.03 7.86
C THR A 151 10.95 5.05 6.58
N PHE A 152 10.32 4.85 5.43
CA PHE A 152 11.01 4.86 4.15
C PHE A 152 11.39 6.28 3.70
N GLY A 153 10.67 7.31 4.16
CA GLY A 153 11.09 8.69 3.96
C GLY A 153 12.46 8.97 4.57
N PHE A 154 12.77 8.43 5.76
CA PHE A 154 14.12 8.52 6.32
C PHE A 154 15.17 7.81 5.47
N ASP A 155 14.84 6.69 4.84
CA ASP A 155 15.76 6.00 3.91
C ASP A 155 16.10 6.86 2.69
N VAL A 156 15.14 7.66 2.18
CA VAL A 156 15.41 8.62 1.10
C VAL A 156 16.40 9.70 1.54
N PHE A 157 16.20 10.27 2.74
CA PHE A 157 17.12 11.28 3.28
C PHE A 157 18.52 10.71 3.47
N LYS A 158 18.65 9.51 4.06
CA LYS A 158 19.93 8.84 4.22
C LYS A 158 20.61 8.53 2.88
N ALA A 159 19.86 8.01 1.90
CA ALA A 159 20.38 7.74 0.57
C ALA A 159 20.91 9.02 -0.11
N TYR A 160 20.22 10.15 0.10
CA TYR A 160 20.66 11.46 -0.39
C TYR A 160 21.93 11.95 0.30
N GLU A 161 22.02 11.85 1.63
CA GLU A 161 23.23 12.23 2.38
C GLU A 161 24.46 11.39 1.97
N MET A 162 24.27 10.09 1.78
CA MET A 162 25.33 9.19 1.31
C MET A 162 25.76 9.52 -0.12
N PHE A 163 24.83 9.95 -0.98
CA PHE A 163 25.15 10.45 -2.32
C PHE A 163 25.98 11.74 -2.26
N GLU A 164 25.57 12.73 -1.45
CA GLU A 164 26.32 13.99 -1.30
C GLU A 164 27.74 13.76 -0.78
N GLN A 165 27.93 12.75 0.07
CA GLN A 165 29.23 12.35 0.61
C GLN A 165 30.06 11.49 -0.37
N GLY A 166 29.52 11.13 -1.53
CA GLY A 166 30.20 10.34 -2.56
C GLY A 166 30.26 8.84 -2.27
N TYR A 167 29.46 8.33 -1.33
CA TYR A 167 29.40 6.90 -0.99
C TYR A 167 28.47 6.09 -1.88
N LEU A 168 27.46 6.74 -2.49
CA LEU A 168 26.49 6.07 -3.37
C LEU A 168 26.39 6.79 -4.73
N PRO A 169 26.12 6.05 -5.83
CA PRO A 169 25.77 6.65 -7.11
C PRO A 169 24.37 7.30 -7.04
N GLU A 170 24.17 8.36 -7.82
CA GLU A 170 22.90 9.13 -7.91
C GLU A 170 21.68 8.23 -8.16
N ASP A 171 21.88 7.16 -8.92
CA ASP A 171 20.87 6.16 -9.28
C ASP A 171 20.27 5.40 -8.09
N THR A 172 20.80 5.57 -6.87
CA THR A 172 20.32 4.92 -5.65
C THR A 172 19.20 5.70 -4.95
N ILE A 173 19.12 7.02 -5.17
CA ILE A 173 18.10 7.88 -4.55
C ILE A 173 16.71 7.57 -5.11
N LEU A 174 16.62 7.35 -6.43
CA LEU A 174 15.35 7.07 -7.10
C LEU A 174 14.69 5.76 -6.62
N PRO A 175 15.39 4.62 -6.47
CA PRO A 175 14.88 3.42 -5.81
C PRO A 175 14.29 3.66 -4.41
N ALA A 176 14.99 4.42 -3.54
CA ALA A 176 14.49 4.73 -2.19
C ALA A 176 13.21 5.58 -2.24
N ALA A 177 13.17 6.56 -3.15
CA ALA A 177 12.00 7.39 -3.37
C ALA A 177 10.81 6.58 -3.92
N LEU A 178 11.08 5.64 -4.83
CA LEU A 178 10.08 4.70 -5.36
C LEU A 178 9.54 3.79 -4.26
N LEU A 179 10.40 3.27 -3.38
CA LEU A 179 9.98 2.46 -2.23
C LEU A 179 9.01 3.24 -1.33
N THR A 180 9.41 4.47 -0.98
CA THR A 180 8.57 5.38 -0.18
C THR A 180 7.24 5.63 -0.86
N GLY A 181 7.24 5.91 -2.16
CA GLY A 181 6.04 6.11 -2.96
C GLY A 181 5.14 4.87 -2.98
N LEU A 182 5.69 3.67 -3.15
CA LEU A 182 4.92 2.42 -3.21
C LEU A 182 4.28 2.08 -1.86
N PHE A 183 5.01 2.25 -0.75
CA PHE A 183 4.51 1.99 0.59
C PHE A 183 3.57 3.09 1.11
N PHE A 184 3.83 4.36 0.81
CA PHE A 184 2.93 5.48 1.14
C PHE A 184 1.78 5.63 0.15
N ARG A 185 1.63 4.69 -0.80
CA ARG A 185 0.59 4.69 -1.83
C ARG A 185 0.55 6.03 -2.58
N GLY A 186 1.70 6.61 -2.89
CA GLY A 186 1.85 7.87 -3.61
C GLY A 186 1.34 9.11 -2.89
N GLY A 187 1.04 9.05 -1.58
CA GLY A 187 0.59 10.17 -0.72
C GLY A 187 -0.77 10.76 -1.06
N LEU A 188 -1.05 10.97 -2.34
CA LEU A 188 -2.35 11.38 -2.87
C LEU A 188 -3.43 10.33 -2.57
N PHE A 189 -3.12 9.03 -2.68
CA PHE A 189 -4.10 8.00 -2.33
C PHE A 189 -4.32 7.91 -0.82
N TRP A 190 -3.28 8.11 -0.02
CA TRP A 190 -3.42 8.22 1.44
C TRP A 190 -4.37 9.37 1.83
N LEU A 191 -4.18 10.56 1.25
CA LEU A 191 -5.05 11.71 1.47
C LEU A 191 -6.49 11.42 1.00
N THR A 192 -6.64 10.76 -0.15
CA THR A 192 -7.94 10.34 -0.67
C THR A 192 -8.67 9.42 0.30
N ASN A 193 -7.97 8.46 0.91
CA ASN A 193 -8.55 7.55 1.90
C ASN A 193 -9.01 8.29 3.16
N LEU A 194 -8.26 9.29 3.63
CA LEU A 194 -8.69 10.14 4.76
C LEU A 194 -9.95 10.95 4.43
N ILE A 195 -10.00 11.56 3.25
CA ILE A 195 -11.16 12.34 2.79
C ILE A 195 -12.39 11.43 2.69
N LEU A 196 -12.26 10.26 2.08
CA LEU A 196 -13.35 9.27 1.99
C LEU A 196 -13.80 8.79 3.37
N ASN A 197 -12.87 8.50 4.29
CA ASN A 197 -13.18 8.10 5.66
C ASN A 197 -14.03 9.18 6.37
N MET A 198 -13.66 10.46 6.22
CA MET A 198 -14.44 11.58 6.75
C MET A 198 -15.84 11.69 6.14
N PHE A 199 -15.98 11.48 4.83
CA PHE A 199 -17.30 11.48 4.17
C PHE A 199 -18.18 10.31 4.65
N ILE A 200 -17.64 9.10 4.74
CA ILE A 200 -18.38 7.93 5.23
C ILE A 200 -18.71 8.06 6.72
N LEU A 201 -17.85 8.69 7.53
CA LEU A 201 -18.16 8.95 8.93
C LEU A 201 -19.33 9.95 9.08
N ARG A 202 -19.37 10.98 8.24
CA ARG A 202 -20.52 11.90 8.16
C ARG A 202 -21.79 11.16 7.73
N ALA A 203 -21.67 10.30 6.72
CA ALA A 203 -22.75 9.44 6.24
C ALA A 203 -23.32 8.56 7.34
N TYR A 204 -22.42 7.88 8.05
CA TYR A 204 -22.77 7.04 9.19
C TYR A 204 -23.55 7.84 10.21
N ARG A 205 -23.09 9.03 10.62
CA ARG A 205 -23.78 9.85 11.64
C ARG A 205 -25.19 10.28 11.23
N GLN A 206 -25.42 10.53 9.95
CA GLN A 206 -26.70 10.99 9.41
C GLN A 206 -27.69 9.86 9.13
N ALA A 207 -27.21 8.62 8.95
CA ALA A 207 -28.09 7.49 8.68
C ALA A 207 -29.00 7.18 9.89
N PRO A 208 -30.32 7.01 9.66
CA PRO A 208 -31.26 6.71 10.73
C PRO A 208 -30.85 5.43 11.45
N THR A 209 -30.89 5.46 12.79
CA THR A 209 -30.63 4.27 13.60
C THR A 209 -31.71 3.22 13.35
N ASP A 210 -31.30 1.95 13.17
CA ASP A 210 -32.16 0.78 12.91
C ASP A 210 -33.34 0.61 13.90
N SER A 211 -33.35 1.36 15.00
CA SER A 211 -34.41 1.39 16.01
C SER A 211 -35.59 2.30 15.66
N SER A 212 -35.58 3.07 14.56
CA SER A 212 -36.75 3.82 14.12
C SER A 212 -37.67 2.85 13.37
N PRO A 213 -38.78 2.40 13.96
CA PRO A 213 -39.59 1.37 13.35
C PRO A 213 -40.09 1.86 12.00
N MET A 214 -39.83 1.06 10.97
CA MET A 214 -40.40 1.12 9.62
C MET A 214 -41.94 0.87 9.64
N LYS A 215 -42.62 1.35 10.69
CA LYS A 215 -44.06 1.18 10.92
C LYS A 215 -44.90 2.15 10.11
N GLU A 216 -44.31 3.23 9.58
CA GLU A 216 -45.11 4.30 8.96
C GLU A 216 -45.35 4.15 7.46
N TYR A 217 -44.60 3.28 6.76
CA TYR A 217 -44.85 3.02 5.33
C TYR A 217 -45.82 1.86 5.06
N ARG A 218 -46.17 1.06 6.08
CA ARG A 218 -47.19 -0.01 5.93
C ARG A 218 -48.62 0.47 6.14
N SER A 219 -48.83 1.64 6.77
CA SER A 219 -50.19 2.17 6.99
C SER A 219 -50.77 2.92 5.79
N VAL A 220 -49.93 3.40 4.87
CA VAL A 220 -50.38 4.12 3.65
C VAL A 220 -50.68 3.16 2.49
N ALA A 221 -50.16 1.92 2.52
CA ALA A 221 -50.46 0.92 1.49
C ALA A 221 -51.72 0.09 1.78
N THR A 222 -52.41 0.34 2.90
CA THR A 222 -53.65 -0.36 3.31
C THR A 222 -54.85 0.57 3.50
N SER A 223 -54.77 1.83 3.07
CA SER A 223 -55.88 2.78 3.02
C SER A 223 -56.11 3.23 1.59
#